data_AF-A0A931M4B6-F1
#
_entry.id   AF-A0A931M4B6-F1
#
_cell.length_a   1.000
_cell.length_b   1.000
_cell.length_c   1.000
_cell.angle_alpha   90.00
_cell.angle_beta   90.00
_cell.angle_gamma   90.00
#
_symmetry.space_group_name_H-M   'P 1'
#
loop_
_entity.id
_entity.type
_entity.pdbx_description
1 polymer ?
#
loop_
_entity_poly.entity_id
_entity_poly.type
_entity_poly.pdbx_seq_one_letter_code
_entity_poly.pdbx_strand_id
1 'polypeptide(L)'
;EKIPINEQAKQFAYKLELDPTACALSGGEDYELLFTVQQSDYEKLVLNENISVIGYITEPSEGVTINTKGGNKFNITAQGWNAFQS
;
A
#
# COMPACT_ATOMS: atom_id res chain seq x y z
N GLU A 1 -2.83 6.48 4.34
CA GLU A 1 -3.49 6.14 5.63
C GLU A 1 -4.11 4.74 5.62
N LYS A 2 -4.62 4.25 4.49
CA LYS A 2 -5.26 2.92 4.45
C LYS A 2 -4.29 1.73 4.33
N ILE A 3 -3.02 1.95 3.98
CA ILE A 3 -2.02 0.88 3.91
C ILE A 3 -1.71 0.41 5.34
N PRO A 4 -1.93 -0.87 5.68
CA PRO A 4 -1.63 -1.39 7.00
C PRO A 4 -0.11 -1.45 7.19
N ILE A 5 0.38 -0.92 8.30
CA ILE A 5 1.79 -0.96 8.67
C ILE A 5 1.86 -1.34 10.14
N ASN A 6 2.67 -2.34 10.47
CA ASN A 6 2.90 -2.73 11.85
C ASN A 6 3.45 -1.53 12.65
N GLU A 7 2.94 -1.31 13.86
CA GLU A 7 3.32 -0.13 14.65
C GLU A 7 4.82 -0.11 14.98
N GLN A 8 5.44 -1.27 15.24
CA GLN A 8 6.89 -1.33 15.51
C GLN A 8 7.70 -0.95 14.26
N ALA A 9 7.30 -1.46 13.08
CA ALA A 9 7.95 -1.10 11.81
C ALA A 9 7.81 0.39 11.51
N LYS A 10 6.63 0.97 11.76
CA LYS A 10 6.38 2.40 11.62
C LYS A 10 7.25 3.25 12.54
N GLN A 11 7.31 2.90 13.83
CA GLN A 11 8.16 3.60 14.80
C GLN A 11 9.64 3.49 14.43
N PHE A 12 10.06 2.33 13.92
CA PHE A 12 11.43 2.13 13.46
C PHE A 12 11.75 2.99 12.22
N ALA A 13 10.84 3.05 11.24
CA ALA A 13 10.99 3.93 10.08
C ALA A 13 11.16 5.40 10.50
N TYR A 14 10.33 5.90 11.42
CA TYR A 14 10.50 7.26 11.95
C TYR A 14 11.82 7.48 12.66
N LYS A 15 12.32 6.48 13.40
CA LYS A 15 13.63 6.55 14.06
C LYS A 15 14.79 6.64 13.06
N LEU A 16 14.61 6.12 11.85
CA LEU A 16 15.54 6.24 10.73
C LEU A 16 15.27 7.46 9.85
N GLU A 17 14.34 8.34 10.24
CA GLU A 17 13.90 9.50 9.44
C GLU A 17 13.35 9.09 8.05
N LEU A 18 12.79 7.88 7.94
CA LEU A 18 12.16 7.36 6.73
C LEU A 18 10.64 7.55 6.77
N ASP A 19 10.03 7.74 5.60
CA ASP A 19 8.57 7.70 5.47
C ASP A 19 8.07 6.24 5.51
N PRO A 20 7.22 5.85 6.48
CA PRO A 20 6.73 4.48 6.59
C PRO A 20 5.91 4.03 5.39
N THR A 21 5.21 4.96 4.72
CA THR A 21 4.41 4.63 3.52
C THR A 21 5.34 4.28 2.36
N ALA A 22 6.44 5.01 2.18
CA ALA A 22 7.46 4.67 1.21
C ALA A 22 8.08 3.29 1.50
N CYS A 23 8.39 2.98 2.77
CA CYS A 23 8.87 1.66 3.16
C CYS A 23 7.86 0.55 2.81
N ALA A 24 6.56 0.75 3.08
CA ALA A 24 5.53 -0.23 2.78
C ALA A 24 5.28 -0.43 1.26
N LEU A 25 5.55 0.59 0.44
CA LEU A 25 5.35 0.53 -1.02
C LEU A 25 6.56 -0.04 -1.77
N SER A 26 7.77 0.21 -1.26
CA SER A 26 9.03 -0.16 -1.91
C SER A 26 9.72 -1.35 -1.24
N GLY A 27 9.25 -1.74 -0.07
CA GLY A 27 9.71 -2.94 0.64
C GLY A 27 9.30 -4.23 -0.08
N GLY A 28 9.51 -5.34 0.62
CA GLY A 28 9.18 -6.67 0.14
C GLY A 28 9.41 -7.69 1.25
N GLU A 29 9.30 -8.97 0.91
CA GLU A 29 9.47 -10.09 1.87
C GLU A 29 8.44 -10.11 3.02
N ASP A 30 7.34 -9.37 2.91
CA ASP A 30 6.21 -9.46 3.85
C ASP A 30 5.37 -10.74 3.64
N TYR A 31 5.44 -11.34 2.44
CA TYR A 31 4.68 -12.53 2.04
C TYR A 31 3.15 -12.40 2.21
N GLU A 32 2.64 -11.17 2.14
CA GLU A 32 1.22 -10.85 2.19
C GLU A 32 0.51 -11.00 0.83
N LEU A 33 -0.82 -11.08 0.86
CA LEU A 33 -1.65 -11.17 -0.34
C LEU A 33 -2.17 -9.79 -0.77
N LEU A 34 -2.03 -9.49 -2.07
CA LEU A 34 -2.70 -8.35 -2.71
C LEU A 34 -3.71 -8.87 -3.74
N PHE A 35 -4.98 -8.51 -3.55
CA PHE A 35 -6.07 -8.97 -4.41
C PHE A 35 -7.15 -7.91 -4.57
N THR A 36 -8.09 -8.16 -5.48
CA THR A 36 -9.26 -7.32 -5.72
C THR A 36 -10.54 -8.11 -5.48
N VAL A 37 -11.62 -7.40 -5.13
CA VAL A 37 -12.97 -7.96 -4.99
C VAL A 37 -13.98 -7.01 -5.64
N GLN A 38 -15.19 -7.51 -5.90
CA GLN A 38 -16.28 -6.66 -6.34
C GLN A 38 -16.69 -5.69 -5.21
N GLN A 39 -17.09 -4.47 -5.56
CA GLN A 39 -17.51 -3.47 -4.56
C GLN A 39 -18.71 -3.94 -3.73
N SER A 40 -19.60 -4.75 -4.32
CA SER A 40 -20.74 -5.38 -3.64
C SER A 40 -20.33 -6.35 -2.54
N ASP A 41 -19.09 -6.87 -2.56
CA ASP A 41 -18.57 -7.80 -1.57
C ASP A 41 -17.80 -7.10 -0.44
N TYR A 42 -17.76 -5.76 -0.42
CA TYR A 42 -17.02 -4.98 0.58
C TYR A 42 -17.40 -5.33 2.02
N GLU A 43 -18.70 -5.49 2.29
CA GLU A 43 -19.21 -5.82 3.63
C GLU A 43 -18.74 -7.19 4.13
N LYS A 44 -18.35 -8.11 3.23
CA LYS A 44 -17.79 -9.41 3.62
C LYS A 44 -16.37 -9.29 4.17
N LEU A 45 -15.66 -8.22 3.82
CA LEU A 45 -14.25 -8.03 4.20
C LEU A 45 -14.09 -7.22 5.49
N VAL A 46 -14.97 -6.25 5.75
CA VAL A 46 -14.83 -5.32 6.90
C VAL A 46 -14.90 -5.98 8.27
N LEU A 47 -15.40 -7.22 8.36
CA LEU A 47 -15.45 -7.99 9.59
C LEU A 47 -14.17 -8.79 9.86
N ASN A 48 -13.24 -8.86 8.90
CA ASN A 48 -11.99 -9.59 9.05
C ASN A 48 -10.83 -8.62 9.36
N GLU A 49 -10.36 -8.63 10.60
CA GLU A 49 -9.29 -7.75 11.08
C GLU A 49 -7.94 -7.96 10.36
N ASN A 50 -7.75 -9.10 9.68
CA ASN A 50 -6.53 -9.39 8.93
C ASN A 50 -6.55 -8.81 7.51
N ILE A 51 -7.68 -8.27 7.04
CA ILE A 51 -7.83 -7.75 5.68
C ILE A 51 -8.00 -6.23 5.74
N SER A 52 -7.11 -5.52 5.04
CA SER A 52 -7.18 -4.06 4.92
C SER A 52 -7.56 -3.65 3.50
N VAL A 53 -8.59 -2.82 3.37
CA VAL A 53 -8.97 -2.23 2.07
C VAL A 53 -8.11 -0.99 1.81
N ILE A 54 -7.12 -1.12 0.93
CA ILE A 54 -6.10 -0.08 0.68
C ILE A 54 -6.41 0.84 -0.51
N GLY A 55 -7.40 0.51 -1.35
CA GLY A 55 -7.70 1.26 -2.57
C GLY A 55 -8.91 0.71 -3.32
N TYR A 56 -9.05 1.12 -4.58
CA TYR A 56 -10.09 0.68 -5.50
C TYR A 56 -9.54 0.65 -6.93
N ILE A 57 -10.10 -0.23 -7.76
CA ILE A 57 -9.78 -0.31 -9.18
C ILE A 57 -10.55 0.77 -9.95
N THR A 58 -9.89 1.38 -10.92
CA THR A 58 -10.43 2.42 -11.81
C THR A 58 -10.20 2.06 -13.27
N GLU A 59 -10.70 2.90 -14.17
CA GLU A 59 -10.40 2.81 -15.60
C GLU A 59 -8.88 2.80 -15.86
N PRO A 60 -8.40 2.03 -16.86
CA PRO A 60 -6.97 1.95 -17.18
C PRO A 60 -6.31 3.32 -17.46
N SER A 61 -7.06 4.28 -17.99
CA SER A 61 -6.57 5.63 -18.31
C SER A 61 -6.15 6.44 -17.08
N GLU A 62 -6.64 6.08 -15.89
CA GLU A 62 -6.29 6.74 -14.62
C GLU A 62 -4.93 6.28 -14.07
N GLY A 63 -4.39 5.16 -14.57
CA GLY A 63 -3.13 4.59 -14.13
C GLY A 63 -3.13 4.11 -12.67
N VAL A 64 -1.92 3.95 -12.10
CA VAL A 64 -1.71 3.49 -10.73
C VAL A 64 -1.18 4.64 -9.89
N THR A 65 -2.00 5.12 -8.95
CA THR A 65 -1.70 6.32 -8.17
C THR A 65 -1.93 6.15 -6.69
N ILE A 66 -1.22 6.91 -5.88
CA ILE A 66 -1.44 7.06 -4.45
C ILE A 66 -2.06 8.42 -4.13
N ASN A 67 -3.10 8.41 -3.31
CA ASN A 67 -3.71 9.62 -2.74
C ASN A 67 -3.16 9.84 -1.33
N THR A 68 -2.55 11.00 -1.11
CA THR A 68 -1.95 11.38 0.17
C THR A 68 -2.94 12.09 1.08
N LYS A 69 -2.64 12.17 2.38
CA LYS A 69 -3.45 12.92 3.36
C LYS A 69 -3.61 14.40 2.99
N GLY A 70 -2.64 14.98 2.29
CA GLY A 70 -2.68 16.37 1.84
C GLY A 70 -3.57 16.61 0.62
N GLY A 71 -4.29 15.59 0.13
CA GLY A 71 -5.13 15.69 -1.07
C GLY A 71 -4.38 15.60 -2.39
N ASN A 72 -3.05 15.40 -2.35
CA ASN A 72 -2.24 15.23 -3.55
C ASN A 72 -2.35 13.80 -4.09
N LYS A 73 -2.40 13.66 -5.41
CA LYS A 73 -2.36 12.41 -6.16
C LYS A 73 -1.00 12.29 -6.85
N PHE A 74 -0.30 11.18 -6.65
CA PHE A 74 0.99 10.90 -7.28
C PHE A 74 0.97 9.55 -7.98
N ASN A 75 1.68 9.42 -9.10
CA ASN A 75 1.90 8.13 -9.72
C ASN A 75 2.80 7.27 -8.82
N ILE A 76 2.42 6.00 -8.64
CA ILE A 76 3.28 5.05 -7.94
C ILE A 76 4.40 4.64 -8.90
N THR A 77 5.64 4.77 -8.44
CA THR A 77 6.82 4.27 -9.15
C THR A 77 7.36 3.08 -8.37
N ALA A 78 7.41 1.90 -8.99
CA ALA A 78 7.94 0.71 -8.35
C ALA A 78 9.47 0.86 -8.17
N GLN A 79 9.93 0.82 -6.92
CA GLN A 79 11.35 0.78 -6.57
C GLN A 79 11.76 -0.56 -5.93
N GLY A 80 10.85 -1.53 -5.92
CA GLY A 80 11.08 -2.84 -5.31
C GLY A 80 12.23 -3.62 -5.94
N TRP A 81 12.59 -4.73 -5.31
CA TRP A 81 13.72 -5.56 -5.69
C TRP A 81 13.67 -6.02 -7.16
N ASN A 82 14.75 -5.79 -7.89
CA ASN A 82 14.99 -6.34 -9.22
C ASN A 82 16.38 -6.99 -9.27
N ALA A 83 16.42 -8.32 -9.34
CA ALA A 83 17.66 -9.10 -9.33
C ALA A 83 18.62 -8.81 -10.50
N PHE A 84 18.18 -8.07 -11.52
CA PHE A 84 18.94 -7.76 -12.73
C PHE A 84 19.30 -6.27 -12.87
N GLN A 85 18.88 -5.42 -11.92
CA GLN A 85 19.26 -4.01 -11.86
C GLN A 85 20.17 -3.79 -10.65
N SER A 86 21.42 -3.41 -10.92
CA SER A 86 22.45 -3.03 -9.94
C SER A 86 22.76 -1.54 -10.03
#